data_AF-A0A2R6M6N8-F1
#
_entry.id   AF-A0A2R6M6N8-F1
#
_cell.length_a   1.000
_cell.length_b   1.000
_cell.length_c   1.000
_cell.angle_alpha   90.00
_cell.angle_beta   90.00
_cell.angle_gamma   90.00
#
_symmetry.space_group_name_H-M   'P 1'
#
loop_
_entity.id
_entity.type
_entity.pdbx_description
1 polymer ?
#
loop_
_entity_poly.entity_id
_entity_poly.type
_entity_poly.pdbx_seq_one_letter_code
_entity_poly.pdbx_strand_id
1 'polypeptide(L)'
;GLLAAPLVDALEGFIASTQERVTGTVTVKLEGGQARPVGRESPYGVYSASAASFNTAAVDDGIEQADATGVAKYHGFQSRLAKSVIDDANATAEAVADGGTDGSEGSEPRAENTTNGSEK
;
A
#
# COMPACT_ATOMS: atom_id res chain seq x y z
N GLY A 1 18.46 5.63 31.98
CA GLY A 1 19.07 6.97 32.13
C GLY A 1 20.07 7.21 31.04
N LEU A 2 19.60 7.53 29.83
CA LEU A 2 20.45 7.84 28.67
C LEU A 2 20.28 9.30 28.20
N LEU A 3 19.70 10.14 29.06
CA LEU A 3 19.27 11.50 28.74
C LEU A 3 20.41 12.43 28.32
N ALA A 4 21.65 12.12 28.69
CA ALA A 4 22.84 12.90 28.33
C ALA A 4 23.61 12.33 27.12
N ALA A 5 23.06 11.33 26.42
CA ALA A 5 23.68 10.78 25.22
C ALA A 5 23.35 11.66 24.00
N PRO A 6 24.28 11.84 23.04
CA PRO A 6 24.05 12.63 21.82
C PRO A 6 22.84 12.17 20.97
N LEU A 7 22.42 10.91 21.13
CA LEU A 7 21.22 10.38 20.49
C LEU A 7 19.95 11.09 20.96
N VAL A 8 19.88 11.50 22.23
CA VAL A 8 18.71 12.20 22.77
C VAL A 8 18.60 13.57 22.15
N ASP A 9 19.69 14.32 22.04
CA ASP A 9 19.71 15.62 21.38
C ASP A 9 19.26 15.53 19.90
N ALA A 10 19.70 14.49 19.19
CA ALA A 10 19.27 14.24 17.81
C ALA A 10 17.77 13.95 17.70
N LEU A 11 17.22 13.15 18.62
CA LEU A 11 15.80 12.83 18.67
C LEU A 11 14.95 14.03 19.07
N GLU A 12 15.38 14.83 20.04
CA GLU A 12 14.72 16.08 20.42
C GLU A 12 14.65 17.06 19.24
N GLY A 13 15.71 17.16 18.44
CA GLY A 13 15.71 17.96 17.21
C GLY A 13 14.70 17.45 16.17
N PHE A 14 14.62 16.14 15.97
CA PHE A 14 13.60 15.53 15.10
C PHE A 14 12.18 15.80 15.62
N ILE A 15 11.95 15.60 16.92
CA ILE A 15 10.65 15.85 17.57
C ILE A 15 10.26 17.31 17.36
N ALA A 16 11.14 18.27 17.65
CA ALA A 16 10.88 19.69 17.46
C ALA A 16 10.41 20.02 16.04
N SER A 17 11.06 19.45 15.02
CA SER A 17 10.66 19.64 13.61
C SER A 17 9.28 19.04 13.32
N THR A 18 9.01 17.82 13.78
CA THR A 18 7.69 17.19 13.57
C THR A 18 6.55 17.92 14.29
N GLN A 19 6.85 18.56 15.42
CA GLN A 19 5.85 19.25 16.25
C GLN A 19 5.47 20.66 15.73
N GLU A 20 6.16 21.22 14.74
CA GLU A 20 5.93 22.59 14.21
C GLU A 20 4.46 22.88 13.83
N ARG A 21 3.74 21.87 13.32
CA ARG A 21 2.36 22.00 12.83
C ARG A 21 1.35 21.25 13.70
N VAL A 22 1.80 20.64 14.81
CA VAL A 22 0.96 19.84 15.71
C VAL A 22 0.26 20.78 16.69
N THR A 23 -0.66 21.58 16.16
CA THR A 23 -1.40 22.61 16.90
C THR A 23 -2.90 22.41 16.73
N GLY A 24 -3.66 22.33 17.82
CA GLY A 24 -5.11 22.15 17.79
C GLY A 24 -5.68 21.81 19.16
N THR A 25 -6.99 21.58 19.19
CA THR A 25 -7.75 21.22 20.39
C THR A 25 -8.31 19.80 20.24
N VAL A 26 -8.19 19.01 21.30
CA VAL A 26 -8.77 17.67 21.39
C VAL A 26 -9.75 17.63 22.55
N THR A 27 -11.00 17.29 22.26
CA THR A 27 -12.02 17.09 23.30
C THR A 27 -11.92 15.66 23.81
N VAL A 28 -11.75 15.48 25.12
CA VAL A 28 -11.57 14.17 25.75
C VAL A 28 -12.71 13.91 26.72
N LYS A 29 -13.32 12.73 26.64
CA LYS A 29 -14.27 12.22 27.62
C LYS A 29 -13.52 11.43 28.68
N LEU A 30 -13.67 11.83 29.93
CA LEU A 30 -13.11 11.14 31.09
C LEU A 30 -14.23 10.40 31.82
N GLU A 31 -14.15 9.08 31.90
CA GLU A 31 -15.16 8.24 32.55
C GLU A 31 -14.52 6.92 33.03
N GLY A 32 -14.90 6.45 34.23
CA GLY A 32 -14.47 5.14 34.73
C GLY A 32 -12.95 4.95 34.84
N GLY A 33 -12.19 6.03 35.06
CA GLY A 33 -10.72 5.99 35.07
C GLY A 33 -10.06 5.95 33.69
N GLN A 34 -10.83 6.13 32.61
CA GLN A 34 -10.34 6.18 31.23
C GLN A 34 -10.44 7.58 30.63
N ALA A 35 -9.56 7.88 29.68
CA ALA A 35 -9.57 9.09 28.88
C ALA A 35 -9.68 8.72 27.40
N ARG A 36 -10.78 9.16 26.74
CA ARG A 36 -11.03 8.86 25.32
C ARG A 36 -11.25 10.14 24.51
N PRO A 37 -10.54 10.36 23.40
CA PRO A 37 -10.82 11.48 22.51
C PRO A 37 -12.20 11.32 21.87
N VAL A 38 -12.99 12.39 21.87
CA VAL A 38 -14.35 12.45 21.28
C VAL A 38 -14.47 13.51 20.19
N GLY A 39 -13.50 14.42 20.08
CA GLY A 39 -13.47 15.45 19.04
C GLY A 39 -12.06 15.98 18.84
N ARG A 40 -11.81 16.54 17.65
CA ARG A 40 -10.54 17.18 17.27
C ARG A 40 -10.80 18.37 16.37
N GLU A 41 -10.05 19.44 16.59
CA GLU A 41 -10.08 20.65 15.78
C GLU A 41 -8.66 21.18 15.63
N SER A 42 -8.25 21.53 14.41
CA SER A 42 -6.90 22.05 14.16
C SER A 42 -6.89 22.92 12.91
N PRO A 43 -6.23 24.09 12.93
CA PRO A 43 -6.00 24.90 11.74
C PRO A 43 -5.08 24.21 10.71
N TYR A 44 -4.28 23.22 11.14
CA TYR A 44 -3.41 22.40 10.29
C TYR A 44 -3.99 20.99 10.06
N GLY A 45 -5.28 20.79 10.32
CA GLY A 45 -5.94 19.51 10.11
C GLY A 45 -5.92 19.11 8.63
N VAL A 46 -5.23 18.02 8.29
CA VAL A 46 -5.23 17.43 6.93
C VAL A 46 -6.54 16.70 6.61
N TYR A 47 -7.52 16.76 7.52
CA TYR A 47 -8.85 16.19 7.32
C TYR A 47 -9.74 17.19 6.58
N SER A 48 -10.18 16.83 5.37
CA SER A 48 -11.20 17.54 4.61
C SER A 48 -12.50 16.72 4.59
N ALA A 49 -13.60 17.31 5.06
CA ALA A 49 -14.90 16.65 5.05
C ALA A 49 -15.49 16.52 3.63
N SER A 50 -15.15 17.43 2.70
CA SER A 50 -15.52 17.32 1.29
C SER A 50 -14.80 16.14 0.63
N ALA A 51 -13.50 16.01 0.86
CA ALA A 51 -12.70 14.87 0.38
C ALA A 51 -13.17 13.52 0.94
N ALA A 52 -13.61 13.47 2.19
CA ALA A 52 -14.09 12.23 2.80
C ALA A 52 -15.56 11.89 2.47
N SER A 53 -16.27 12.75 1.73
CA SER A 53 -17.70 12.59 1.45
C SER A 53 -17.96 11.54 0.38
N PHE A 54 -18.98 10.71 0.59
CA PHE A 54 -19.49 9.78 -0.44
C PHE A 54 -20.55 10.42 -1.35
N ASN A 55 -20.95 11.66 -1.07
CA ASN A 55 -22.04 12.34 -1.79
C ASN A 55 -21.54 13.14 -3.01
N THR A 56 -20.23 13.23 -3.22
CA THR A 56 -19.60 13.98 -4.32
C THR A 56 -18.80 13.04 -5.22
N ALA A 57 -18.84 13.26 -6.54
CA ALA A 57 -18.11 12.43 -7.51
C ALA A 57 -16.59 12.68 -7.48
N ALA A 58 -16.18 13.90 -7.13
CA ALA A 58 -14.79 14.29 -6.91
C ALA A 58 -14.49 14.42 -5.40
N VAL A 59 -13.26 14.07 -5.03
CA VAL A 59 -12.75 14.09 -3.66
C VAL A 59 -12.39 15.54 -3.27
N ASP A 60 -11.36 16.12 -3.90
CA ASP A 60 -11.01 17.55 -3.87
C ASP A 60 -9.94 17.78 -4.97
N ASP A 61 -9.74 19.02 -5.43
CA ASP A 61 -8.70 19.42 -6.41
C ASP A 61 -8.65 18.62 -7.74
N GLY A 62 -9.79 18.07 -8.18
CA GLY A 62 -9.90 17.36 -9.46
C GLY A 62 -9.43 15.91 -9.43
N ILE A 63 -9.18 15.33 -8.25
CA ILE A 63 -8.93 13.89 -8.11
C ILE A 63 -10.26 13.14 -8.23
N GLU A 64 -10.33 12.27 -9.23
CA GLU A 64 -11.50 11.45 -9.52
C GLU A 64 -11.31 10.02 -9.02
N GLN A 65 -12.43 9.31 -8.79
CA GLN A 65 -12.38 7.91 -8.39
C GLN A 65 -11.68 7.02 -9.44
N ALA A 66 -11.67 7.44 -10.72
CA ALA A 66 -10.98 6.74 -11.80
C ALA A 66 -9.46 6.67 -11.57
N ASP A 67 -8.86 7.69 -10.96
CA ASP A 67 -7.40 7.76 -10.70
C ASP A 67 -6.94 6.66 -9.72
N ALA A 68 -7.83 6.22 -8.83
CA ALA A 68 -7.55 5.13 -7.90
C ALA A 68 -7.21 3.82 -8.63
N THR A 69 -7.73 3.61 -9.84
CA THR A 69 -7.42 2.42 -10.66
C THR A 69 -5.94 2.39 -11.05
N GLY A 70 -5.34 3.55 -11.35
CA GLY A 70 -3.92 3.65 -11.65
C GLY A 70 -3.07 3.34 -10.41
N VAL A 71 -3.39 4.00 -9.29
CA VAL A 71 -2.69 3.80 -8.02
C VAL A 71 -2.74 2.33 -7.57
N ALA A 72 -3.90 1.68 -7.65
CA ALA A 72 -4.06 0.28 -7.26
C ALA A 72 -3.21 -0.68 -8.11
N LYS A 73 -3.08 -0.41 -9.41
CA LYS A 73 -2.25 -1.23 -10.31
C LYS A 73 -0.77 -1.09 -10.00
N TYR A 74 -0.27 0.13 -9.83
CA TYR A 74 1.16 0.38 -9.67
C TYR A 74 1.66 0.20 -8.24
N HIS A 75 0.88 0.56 -7.22
CA HIS A 75 1.29 0.38 -5.82
C HIS A 75 1.55 -1.09 -5.46
N GLY A 76 0.86 -2.03 -6.09
CA GLY A 76 1.05 -3.47 -5.88
C GLY A 76 1.97 -4.15 -6.90
N PHE A 77 2.51 -3.43 -7.88
CA PHE A 77 3.21 -4.03 -9.01
C PHE A 77 4.49 -4.76 -8.59
N GLN A 78 5.35 -4.09 -7.81
CA GLN A 78 6.61 -4.66 -7.35
C GLN A 78 6.41 -5.93 -6.50
N SER A 79 5.37 -5.96 -5.67
CA SER A 79 5.05 -7.14 -4.85
C SER A 79 4.56 -8.31 -5.70
N ARG A 80 3.76 -8.03 -6.74
CA ARG A 80 3.29 -9.06 -7.70
C ARG A 80 4.44 -9.59 -8.55
N LEU A 81 5.35 -8.73 -8.98
CA LEU A 81 6.54 -9.12 -9.73
C LEU A 81 7.48 -9.98 -8.87
N ALA A 82 7.77 -9.54 -7.64
CA ALA A 82 8.57 -10.31 -6.70
C ALA A 82 7.95 -11.69 -6.42
N LYS A 83 6.63 -11.75 -6.26
CA LYS A 83 5.90 -13.02 -6.10
C LYS A 83 6.07 -13.93 -7.31
N SER A 84 5.92 -13.41 -8.54
CA SER A 84 6.14 -14.19 -9.76
C SER A 84 7.54 -14.80 -9.81
N VAL A 85 8.58 -14.01 -9.53
CA VAL A 85 9.97 -14.49 -9.53
C VAL A 85 10.20 -15.58 -8.47
N ILE A 86 9.60 -15.43 -7.29
CA ILE A 86 9.68 -16.45 -6.23
C ILE A 86 8.95 -17.73 -6.65
N ASP A 87 7.75 -17.61 -7.23
CA ASP A 87 6.97 -18.75 -7.71
C ASP A 87 7.71 -19.48 -8.85
N ASP A 88 8.33 -18.74 -9.79
CA ASP A 88 9.15 -19.30 -10.87
C ASP A 88 10.43 -19.98 -10.35
N ALA A 89 11.07 -19.40 -9.35
CA ALA A 89 12.24 -20.00 -8.68
C ALA A 89 11.87 -21.28 -7.94
N ASN A 90 10.72 -21.31 -7.27
CA ASN A 90 10.22 -22.51 -6.59
C ASN A 90 9.82 -23.61 -7.60
N ALA A 91 9.13 -23.25 -8.68
CA ALA A 91 8.77 -24.20 -9.74
C ALA A 91 10.01 -24.80 -10.41
N THR A 92 11.05 -23.99 -10.62
CA THR A 92 12.33 -24.46 -11.15
C THR A 92 13.06 -25.37 -10.16
N ALA A 93 12.98 -25.08 -8.86
CA ALA A 93 13.55 -25.92 -7.80
C ALA A 93 12.86 -27.29 -7.68
N GLU A 94 11.54 -27.36 -7.92
CA GLU A 94 10.80 -28.62 -7.97
C GLU A 94 11.12 -29.44 -9.24
N ALA A 95 11.27 -28.77 -10.39
CA ALA A 95 11.62 -29.43 -11.65
C ALA A 95 13.02 -30.06 -11.67
N VAL A 96 13.97 -29.52 -10.90
CA VAL A 96 15.33 -30.10 -10.78
C VAL A 96 15.44 -31.21 -9.73
N ALA A 97 14.40 -31.44 -8.93
CA ALA A 97 14.39 -32.48 -7.88
C ALA A 97 13.91 -33.86 -8.40
N ASP A 98 13.26 -33.93 -9.58
CA ASP A 98 12.91 -35.19 -10.25
C ASP A 98 14.01 -35.60 -11.24
N GLY A 99 15.15 -36.04 -10.70
CA GLY A 99 16.17 -36.75 -11.46
C GLY A 99 15.75 -38.20 -11.73
N GLY A 100 14.71 -38.43 -12.52
CA GLY A 100 14.25 -39.73 -12.97
C GLY A 100 14.38 -39.91 -14.48
N THR A 101 15.41 -40.66 -14.92
CA THR A 101 15.54 -41.13 -16.30
C THR A 101 14.44 -42.13 -16.65
N ASP A 102 13.61 -41.86 -17.66
CA ASP A 102 13.38 -42.84 -18.74
C ASP A 102 12.71 -42.22 -19.98
N GLY A 103 13.16 -42.64 -21.15
CA GLY A 103 12.76 -42.09 -22.44
C GLY A 103 11.42 -42.62 -22.98
N SER A 104 10.86 -41.88 -23.95
CA SER A 104 10.20 -42.38 -25.18
C SER A 104 9.18 -41.34 -25.71
N GLU A 105 9.51 -40.82 -26.90
CA GLU A 105 8.66 -40.50 -28.06
C GLU A 105 7.22 -39.96 -27.87
N GLY A 106 6.92 -38.85 -28.56
CA GLY A 106 5.54 -38.46 -28.86
C GLY A 106 5.36 -36.99 -29.22
N SER A 107 5.67 -36.64 -30.46
CA SER A 107 5.37 -35.35 -31.10
C SER A 107 3.87 -35.02 -31.11
N GLU A 108 3.48 -33.78 -30.78
CA GLU A 108 2.44 -33.03 -31.51
C GLU A 108 2.45 -31.52 -31.10
N PRO A 109 2.34 -30.58 -32.05
CA PRO A 109 2.42 -29.14 -31.76
C PRO A 109 1.06 -28.57 -31.31
N ARG A 110 1.04 -27.83 -30.20
CA ARG A 110 -0.13 -27.11 -29.71
C ARG A 110 -0.39 -25.89 -30.60
N ALA A 111 -1.51 -25.93 -31.32
CA ALA A 111 -1.96 -24.91 -32.26
C ALA A 111 -2.02 -23.49 -31.66
N GLU A 112 -1.46 -22.53 -32.41
CA GLU A 112 -1.79 -21.11 -32.32
C GLU A 112 -3.28 -20.92 -32.68
N ASN A 113 -4.04 -20.25 -31.81
CA ASN A 113 -5.28 -19.60 -32.22
C ASN A 113 -5.15 -18.09 -31.97
N THR A 114 -4.65 -17.41 -32.99
CA THR A 114 -4.92 -16.00 -33.23
C THR A 114 -6.38 -15.86 -33.66
N THR A 115 -7.22 -15.24 -32.82
CA THR A 115 -8.46 -14.62 -33.30
C THR A 115 -8.37 -13.14 -32.99
N ASN A 116 -8.03 -12.38 -34.04
CA ASN A 116 -8.15 -10.93 -34.09
C ASN A 116 -9.45 -10.60 -34.85
N GLY A 117 -10.32 -9.82 -34.21
CA GLY A 117 -11.25 -8.85 -34.82
C GLY A 117 -12.45 -9.35 -35.65
N SER A 118 -13.66 -8.97 -35.23
CA SER A 118 -14.63 -8.26 -36.09
C SER A 118 -15.88 -7.81 -35.32
N GLU A 119 -16.05 -6.48 -35.23
CA GLU A 119 -17.30 -5.73 -35.46
C GLU A 119 -18.63 -6.26 -34.87
N LYS A 120 -19.15 -5.55 -33.86
CA LYS A 120 -20.20 -4.51 -34.01
C LYS A 120 -20.48 -3.83 -32.68
#